data_AF-A0A2V9V400-F1
#
_entry.id   AF-A0A2V9V400-F1
#
_cell.length_a   1.000
_cell.length_b   1.000
_cell.length_c   1.000
_cell.angle_alpha   90.00
_cell.angle_beta   90.00
_cell.angle_gamma   90.00
#
_symmetry.space_group_name_H-M   'P 1'
#
loop_
_entity.id
_entity.type
_entity.pdbx_description
1 polymer ?
#
loop_
_entity_poly.entity_id
_entity_poly.type
_entity_poly.pdbx_seq_one_letter_code
_entity_poly.pdbx_strand_id
1 'polypeptide(L)' 'MARIVALADAYVNMTTDRSFAPAKTADQAIAELETLSGTRYDGMLVRVLSRELKAEKAPSWGN' A
#
# COMPACT_ATOMS: atom_id res chain seq x y z
N MET A 1 -15.09 1.80 -8.83
CA MET A 1 -14.63 0.56 -8.16
C MET A 1 -13.27 0.07 -8.66
N ALA A 2 -12.99 0.10 -9.97
CA ALA A 2 -11.69 -0.37 -10.52
C ALA A 2 -10.43 0.30 -9.91
N ARG A 3 -10.50 1.57 -9.47
CA ARG A 3 -9.33 2.28 -8.91
C ARG A 3 -8.86 1.73 -7.55
N ILE A 4 -9.78 1.28 -6.71
CA ILE A 4 -9.45 0.70 -5.39
C ILE A 4 -8.82 -0.67 -5.59
N VAL A 5 -9.42 -1.50 -6.46
CA VAL A 5 -8.90 -2.84 -6.78
C VAL A 5 -7.51 -2.75 -7.41
N ALA A 6 -7.29 -1.83 -8.35
CA ALA A 6 -5.98 -1.65 -8.98
C ALA A 6 -4.89 -1.18 -7.99
N LEU A 7 -5.27 -0.38 -7.00
CA LEU A 7 -4.36 0.05 -5.94
C LEU A 7 -4.01 -1.11 -5.00
N ALA A 8 -5.02 -1.89 -4.59
CA ALA A 8 -4.82 -3.06 -3.74
C ALA A 8 -3.98 -4.14 -4.45
N ASP A 9 -4.26 -4.41 -5.72
CA ASP A 9 -3.50 -5.35 -6.54
C ASP A 9 -2.03 -4.93 -6.66
N ALA A 10 -1.76 -3.64 -6.90
CA ALA A 10 -0.41 -3.13 -6.94
C ALA A 10 0.33 -3.32 -5.59
N TYR A 11 -0.34 -3.04 -4.47
CA TYR A 11 0.23 -3.24 -3.13
C TYR A 11 0.53 -4.72 -2.84
N VAL A 12 -0.40 -5.62 -3.15
CA VAL A 12 -0.21 -7.07 -2.98
C VAL A 12 0.94 -7.57 -3.86
N ASN A 13 1.00 -7.10 -5.11
CA ASN A 13 2.04 -7.45 -6.05
C ASN A 13 3.44 -6.96 -5.61
N MET A 14 3.51 -5.85 -4.85
CA MET A 14 4.76 -5.35 -4.26
C MET A 14 5.19 -6.13 -3.02
N THR A 15 4.23 -6.59 -2.22
CA THR A 15 4.45 -7.25 -0.92
C THR A 15 4.48 -8.78 -1.01
N THR A 16 4.18 -9.35 -2.18
CA THR A 16 4.27 -10.79 -2.44
C THR A 16 5.64 -11.16 -2.96
N ASP A 17 6.24 -12.19 -2.37
CA ASP A 17 7.55 -12.70 -2.76
C ASP A 17 7.48 -13.33 -4.16
N ARG A 18 8.38 -12.93 -5.05
CA ARG A 18 8.47 -13.51 -6.40
C ARG A 18 9.77 -14.27 -6.50
N SER A 19 9.78 -15.36 -7.26
CA SER A 19 10.94 -16.26 -7.42
C SER A 19 12.25 -15.59 -7.83
N PHE A 20 12.22 -14.34 -8.31
CA PHE A 20 13.38 -13.57 -8.74
C PHE A 20 13.56 -12.21 -8.03
N ALA A 21 12.66 -11.83 -7.11
CA ALA A 21 12.74 -10.58 -6.38
C ALA A 21 12.11 -10.71 -4.98
N PRO A 22 12.85 -10.33 -3.91
CA PRO A 22 12.29 -10.36 -2.57
C PRO A 22 11.09 -9.42 -2.44
N ALA A 23 10.09 -9.85 -1.69
CA ALA A 23 8.93 -9.00 -1.36
C ALA A 23 9.38 -7.64 -0.78
N LYS A 24 8.77 -6.55 -1.24
CA LYS A 24 8.93 -5.25 -0.59
C LYS A 24 8.25 -5.29 0.77
N THR A 25 8.87 -4.65 1.76
CA THR A 25 8.19 -4.43 3.04
C THR A 25 6.98 -3.51 2.83
N ALA A 26 5.99 -3.59 3.73
CA ALA A 26 4.82 -2.70 3.68
C ALA A 26 5.22 -1.22 3.58
N ASP A 27 6.27 -0.81 4.29
CA ASP A 27 6.78 0.56 4.27
C ASP A 27 7.35 0.96 2.89
N GLN A 28 8.14 0.07 2.27
CA GLN A 28 8.67 0.31 0.92
C GLN A 28 7.57 0.35 -0.14
N ALA A 29 6.57 -0.54 -0.03
CA ALA A 29 5.43 -0.56 -0.94
C ALA A 29 4.60 0.73 -0.80
N ILE A 30 4.34 1.20 0.43
CA ILE A 30 3.63 2.46 0.70
C ILE A 30 4.42 3.65 0.14
N ALA A 31 5.73 3.73 0.38
CA ALA A 31 6.57 4.82 -0.12
C ALA A 31 6.51 4.91 -1.66
N GLU A 32 6.56 3.77 -2.36
CA GLU A 32 6.44 3.73 -3.81
C GLU A 32 5.05 4.17 -4.30
N LEU A 33 3.98 3.71 -3.65
CA LEU A 33 2.62 4.18 -3.95
C LEU A 33 2.47 5.69 -3.73
N GLU A 34 3.10 6.24 -2.69
CA GLU A 34 3.15 7.67 -2.41
C GLU A 34 3.91 8.43 -3.50
N THR A 35 5.00 7.88 -4.06
CA THR A 35 5.71 8.51 -5.19
C THR A 35 4.88 8.56 -6.48
N LEU A 36 4.00 7.58 -6.67
CA LEU A 36 3.11 7.45 -7.83
C LEU A 36 1.72 8.08 -7.61
N SER A 37 1.52 8.70 -6.45
CA SER A 37 0.32 9.42 -6.06
C SER A 37 0.08 10.62 -6.95
N GLY A 38 -1.16 10.82 -7.40
CA GLY A 38 -1.54 11.94 -8.26
C GLY A 38 -1.13 11.80 -9.73
N THR A 39 -0.33 10.78 -10.09
CA THR A 39 0.04 10.47 -11.47
C THR A 39 -0.61 9.17 -11.92
N ARG A 40 -0.16 8.03 -11.37
CA ARG A 40 -0.66 6.69 -11.71
C ARG A 40 -1.80 6.25 -10.80
N TYR A 41 -1.79 6.72 -9.55
CA TYR A 41 -2.79 6.38 -8.55
C TYR A 41 -3.52 7.63 -8.06
N ASP A 42 -4.75 7.43 -7.60
CA ASP A 42 -5.50 8.49 -6.94
C ASP A 42 -4.84 8.82 -5.60
N GLY A 43 -4.36 10.06 -5.44
CA GLY A 43 -3.64 10.44 -4.23
C GLY A 43 -4.51 10.41 -2.97
N MET A 44 -5.83 10.56 -3.09
CA MET A 44 -6.73 10.39 -1.95
C MET A 44 -6.77 8.94 -1.49
N LEU A 45 -6.88 8.00 -2.44
CA LEU A 45 -6.91 6.56 -2.13
C LEU A 45 -5.57 6.08 -1.57
N VAL A 46 -4.44 6.55 -2.11
CA VAL A 46 -3.11 6.24 -1.57
C VAL A 46 -2.98 6.72 -0.12
N ARG A 47 -3.46 7.94 0.19
CA ARG A 47 -3.43 8.47 1.57
C ARG A 47 -4.31 7.69 2.53
N VAL A 48 -5.52 7.29 2.10
CA VAL A 48 -6.40 6.45 2.92
C VAL A 48 -5.73 5.10 3.20
N LEU A 49 -5.22 4.42 2.17
CA LEU A 49 -4.54 3.13 2.32
C LEU A 49 -3.31 3.20 3.23
N SER A 50 -2.43 4.20 3.03
CA SER A 50 -1.24 4.44 3.86
C SER A 50 -1.61 4.63 5.33
N ARG A 51 -2.71 5.35 5.60
CA ARG A 51 -3.21 5.57 6.97
C ARG A 51 -3.73 4.29 7.61
N GLU A 52 -4.57 3.53 6.91
CA GLU A 52 -5.14 2.29 7.46
C GLU A 52 -4.06 1.24 7.73
N LEU A 53 -3.10 1.06 6.80
CA LEU A 53 -2.00 0.12 6.99
C LEU A 53 -1.06 0.51 8.15
N LYS A 54 -0.84 1.80 8.36
CA LYS A 54 -0.09 2.31 9.53
C LYS A 54 -0.89 2.13 10.83
N ALA A 55 -2.21 2.27 10.78
CA ALA A 55 -3.09 2.06 11.93
C ALA A 55 -3.17 0.58 12.34
N GLU A 56 -3.21 -0.38 11.41
CA GLU A 56 -3.12 -1.81 11.73
C GLU A 56 -1.77 -2.20 12.36
N LYS A 57 -0.69 -1.52 11.97
CA LYS A 57 0.65 -1.77 12.53
C LYS A 57 0.79 -1.21 13.95
N ALA A 58 -0.02 -0.21 14.31
CA ALA A 58 -0.15 0.23 15.69
C ALA A 58 -1.01 -0.80 16.43
N PRO A 59 -0.51 -1.45 17.51
CA PRO A 59 -1.35 -2.32 18.30
C PRO A 59 -2.51 -1.48 18.83
N SER A 60 -3.73 -1.74 18.39
CA SER A 60 -4.94 -1.22 19.02
C SER A 60 -5.17 -1.95 20.34
N TRP A 61 -4.25 -1.75 21.29
CA TRP A 61 -4.50 -2.04 22.70
C TRP A 61 -5.14 -0.78 23.30
N GLY A 62 -6.46 -0.70 23.22
CA GLY A 62 -7.20 0.40 23.84
C GLY A 62 -8.68 0.44 23.52
N ASN A 63 -9.46 -0.48 24.11
CA ASN A 63 -10.55 -0.16 25.05
C ASN A 63 -11.05 -1.43 25.74
#